data_AF-A0A9E4LEI1-F1
#
_entry.id   AF-A0A9E4LEI1-F1
#
_cell.length_a   1.000
_cell.length_b   1.000
_cell.length_c   1.000
_cell.angle_alpha   90.00
_cell.angle_beta   90.00
_cell.angle_gamma   90.00
#
_symmetry.space_group_name_H-M   'P 1'
#
loop_
_entity.id
_entity.type
_entity.pdbx_description
1 polymer ?
#
loop_
_entity_poly.entity_id
_entity_poly.type
_entity_poly.pdbx_seq_one_letter_code
_entity_poly.pdbx_strand_id
1 'polypeptide(L)'
;MELYLIYGLPGVGKLAVAREVARLRPRYRLFHIHMLADLLEPVFGFDGPGFINLRDRIWPMEIEQAVADGIPGLVTTMVFERSLPDDLVPNVRNHVVEKGGVVRFVHLVCDKAENDRRLQTAERTRFRKMTSVDLFNRILDSGHFTVPE
;
A
#
# COMPACT_ATOMS: atom_id res chain seq x y z
N MET A 1 6.25 15.05 -10.39
CA MET A 1 6.19 13.58 -10.31
C MET A 1 4.77 13.09 -10.56
N GLU A 2 4.54 11.96 -11.24
CA GLU A 2 3.26 11.23 -11.22
C GLU A 2 3.28 10.14 -10.13
N LEU A 3 2.39 10.23 -9.14
CA LEU A 3 2.21 9.22 -8.10
C LEU A 3 0.98 8.35 -8.40
N TYR A 4 1.16 7.04 -8.54
CA TYR A 4 0.06 6.08 -8.61
C TYR A 4 -0.09 5.41 -7.26
N LEU A 5 -1.20 5.65 -6.57
CA LEU A 5 -1.55 4.99 -5.31
C LEU A 5 -2.61 3.94 -5.59
N ILE A 6 -2.18 2.67 -5.60
CA ILE A 6 -3.06 1.52 -5.84
C ILE A 6 -3.54 0.97 -4.50
N TYR A 7 -4.85 1.04 -4.25
CA TYR A 7 -5.46 0.63 -2.97
C TYR A 7 -6.57 -0.38 -3.18
N GLY A 8 -7.06 -0.95 -2.06
CA GLY A 8 -8.06 -2.01 -2.05
C GLY A 8 -7.75 -3.05 -0.97
N LEU A 9 -8.61 -4.06 -0.83
CA LEU A 9 -8.47 -5.09 0.20
C LEU A 9 -7.18 -5.92 0.04
N PRO A 10 -6.66 -6.52 1.12
CA PRO A 10 -5.65 -7.57 1.01
C PRO A 10 -6.11 -8.67 0.03
N GLY A 11 -5.20 -9.12 -0.84
CA GLY A 11 -5.46 -10.22 -1.79
C GLY A 11 -5.90 -9.79 -3.20
N VAL A 12 -6.46 -8.59 -3.37
CA VAL A 12 -6.99 -8.10 -4.67
C VAL A 12 -5.94 -7.90 -5.78
N GLY A 13 -4.64 -8.00 -5.47
CA GLY A 13 -3.56 -7.98 -6.48
C GLY A 13 -2.82 -6.67 -6.67
N LYS A 14 -2.94 -5.74 -5.72
CA LYS A 14 -2.32 -4.40 -5.80
C LYS A 14 -0.85 -4.45 -6.21
N LEU A 15 -0.07 -5.32 -5.58
CA LEU A 15 1.37 -5.45 -5.86
C LEU A 15 1.64 -6.06 -7.26
N ALA A 16 0.82 -7.01 -7.71
CA ALA A 16 0.96 -7.57 -9.05
C ALA A 16 0.72 -6.48 -10.12
N VAL A 17 -0.36 -5.70 -9.98
CA VAL A 17 -0.64 -4.57 -10.86
C VAL A 17 0.46 -3.51 -10.77
N ALA A 18 0.92 -3.16 -9.56
CA ALA A 18 1.97 -2.17 -9.36
C ALA A 18 3.30 -2.55 -10.06
N ARG A 19 3.67 -3.84 -10.03
CA ARG A 19 4.84 -4.37 -10.75
C ARG A 19 4.69 -4.25 -12.26
N GLU A 20 3.52 -4.57 -12.80
CA GLU A 20 3.26 -4.41 -14.24
C GLU A 20 3.31 -2.93 -14.66
N VAL A 21 2.77 -2.01 -13.86
CA VAL A 21 2.88 -0.56 -14.13
C VAL A 21 4.35 -0.13 -14.16
N ALA A 22 5.14 -0.54 -13.16
CA ALA A 22 6.57 -0.21 -13.10
C ALA A 22 7.35 -0.83 -14.28
N ARG A 23 7.00 -2.05 -14.71
CA ARG A 23 7.59 -2.72 -15.87
C ARG A 23 7.28 -1.99 -17.18
N LEU A 24 6.03 -1.53 -17.35
CA LEU A 24 5.57 -0.81 -18.54
C LEU A 24 6.04 0.66 -18.59
N ARG A 25 6.48 1.22 -17.46
CA ARG A 25 6.94 2.61 -17.33
C ARG A 25 8.37 2.64 -16.76
N PRO A 26 9.43 2.48 -17.58
CA PRO A 26 10.82 2.30 -17.11
C PRO A 26 11.39 3.44 -16.24
N ARG A 27 10.82 4.65 -16.34
CA ARG A 27 11.20 5.81 -15.51
C ARG A 27 10.48 5.86 -14.16
N TYR A 28 9.51 4.98 -13.94
CA TYR A 28 8.79 4.91 -12.68
C TYR A 28 9.52 4.01 -11.70
N ARG A 29 9.35 4.31 -10.41
CA ARG A 29 9.85 3.49 -9.29
C ARG A 29 8.68 2.83 -8.59
N LEU A 30 8.92 1.71 -7.93
CA LEU A 30 7.93 0.97 -7.16
C LEU A 30 8.35 0.98 -5.69
N PHE A 31 7.52 1.60 -4.84
CA PHE A 31 7.65 1.57 -3.39
C PHE A 31 6.34 1.05 -2.81
N HIS A 32 6.33 -0.15 -2.24
CA HIS A 32 5.09 -0.78 -1.78
C HIS A 32 5.10 -1.04 -0.27
N ILE A 33 3.94 -0.96 0.38
CA ILE A 33 3.79 -1.07 1.84
C ILE A 33 4.46 -2.31 2.46
N HIS A 34 4.60 -3.42 1.72
CA HIS A 34 5.28 -4.62 2.22
C HIS A 34 6.78 -4.40 2.47
N MET A 35 7.44 -3.46 1.79
CA MET A 35 8.85 -3.12 2.08
C MET A 35 8.99 -2.53 3.48
N LEU A 36 8.02 -1.71 3.90
CA LEU A 36 7.96 -1.21 5.28
C LEU A 36 7.62 -2.33 6.26
N ALA A 37 6.70 -3.22 5.90
CA ALA A 37 6.38 -4.35 6.76
C ALA A 37 7.61 -5.24 7.01
N ASP A 38 8.32 -5.63 5.95
CA ASP A 38 9.53 -6.44 6.02
C ASP A 38 10.65 -5.76 6.84
N LEU A 39 10.73 -4.42 6.78
CA LEU A 39 11.71 -3.62 7.53
C LEU A 39 11.38 -3.53 9.03
N LEU A 40 10.10 -3.33 9.36
CA LEU A 40 9.67 -2.95 10.72
C LEU A 40 9.23 -4.13 11.58
N GLU A 41 8.63 -5.16 10.97
CA GLU A 41 8.11 -6.34 11.67
C GLU A 41 9.16 -7.05 12.55
N PRO A 42 10.42 -7.26 12.12
CA PRO A 42 11.42 -7.98 12.92
C PRO A 42 11.74 -7.34 14.27
N VAL A 43 11.50 -6.02 14.42
CA VAL A 43 11.85 -5.25 15.61
C VAL A 43 10.61 -4.95 16.45
N PHE A 44 9.50 -4.57 15.82
CA PHE A 44 8.32 -4.05 16.51
C PHE A 44 7.13 -5.02 16.51
N GLY A 45 7.23 -6.13 15.80
CA GLY A 45 6.09 -6.97 15.47
C GLY A 45 5.19 -6.31 14.42
N PHE A 46 4.43 -7.12 13.69
CA PHE A 46 3.34 -6.60 12.85
C PHE A 46 2.32 -5.91 13.77
N ASP A 47 1.74 -4.78 13.33
CA ASP A 47 0.77 -3.95 14.07
C ASP A 47 1.21 -3.32 15.41
N GLY A 48 2.45 -3.55 15.87
CA GLY A 48 2.97 -2.95 17.08
C GLY A 48 3.02 -1.41 17.03
N PRO A 49 2.98 -0.70 18.19
CA PRO A 49 3.00 0.77 18.21
C PRO A 49 4.21 1.38 17.48
N GLY A 50 5.38 0.76 17.58
CA GLY A 50 6.59 1.18 16.86
C GLY A 50 6.49 0.96 15.34
N PHE A 51 5.85 -0.13 14.93
CA PHE A 51 5.57 -0.42 13.52
C PHE A 51 4.66 0.65 12.93
N ILE A 52 3.53 0.93 13.58
CA ILE A 52 2.54 1.92 13.12
C ILE A 52 3.20 3.31 13.02
N ASN A 53 3.86 3.75 14.10
CA ASN A 53 4.52 5.05 14.14
C ASN A 53 5.58 5.22 13.03
N LEU A 54 6.43 4.22 12.81
CA LEU A 54 7.47 4.32 11.79
C LEU A 54 6.91 4.16 10.37
N ARG A 55 5.89 3.31 10.16
CA ARG A 55 5.19 3.21 8.88
C ARG A 55 4.62 4.57 8.46
N ASP A 56 3.92 5.24 9.38
CA ASP A 56 3.24 6.51 9.12
C ASP A 56 4.20 7.69 8.94
N ARG A 57 5.47 7.53 9.34
CA ARG A 57 6.54 8.51 9.11
C ARG A 57 7.36 8.21 7.85
N ILE A 58 7.73 6.96 7.62
CA ILE A 58 8.61 6.58 6.51
C ILE A 58 7.86 6.61 5.18
N TRP A 59 6.62 6.14 5.15
CA TRP A 59 5.83 6.10 3.92
C TRP A 59 5.67 7.48 3.25
N PRO A 60 5.23 8.56 3.95
CA PRO A 60 5.18 9.88 3.35
C PRO A 60 6.57 10.43 3.04
N MET A 61 7.56 10.24 3.94
CA MET A 61 8.92 10.74 3.76
C MET A 61 9.57 10.23 2.47
N GLU A 62 9.37 8.97 2.10
CA GLU A 62 9.90 8.42 0.84
C GLU A 62 9.27 9.07 -0.39
N ILE A 63 7.96 9.34 -0.33
CA ILE A 63 7.23 10.01 -1.43
C ILE A 63 7.68 11.47 -1.54
N GLU A 64 7.79 12.18 -0.43
CA GLU A 64 8.27 13.56 -0.36
C GLU A 64 9.70 13.69 -0.90
N GLN A 65 10.59 12.77 -0.52
CA GLN A 65 11.95 12.73 -1.05
C GLN A 65 11.97 12.44 -2.56
N ALA A 66 11.13 11.52 -3.04
CA ALA A 66 11.01 11.24 -4.47
C ALA A 66 10.51 12.47 -5.27
N VAL A 67 9.63 13.28 -4.68
CA VAL A 67 9.23 14.57 -5.24
C VAL A 67 10.42 15.54 -5.30
N ALA A 68 11.15 15.69 -4.19
CA ALA A 68 12.29 16.60 -4.09
C ALA A 68 13.40 16.26 -5.10
N ASP A 69 13.67 14.97 -5.32
CA ASP A 69 14.69 14.49 -6.26
C ASP A 69 14.22 14.45 -7.71
N GLY A 70 12.99 14.89 -7.99
CA GLY A 70 12.46 14.96 -9.35
C GLY A 70 12.22 13.58 -9.99
N ILE A 71 11.91 12.56 -9.18
CA ILE A 71 11.56 11.23 -9.71
C ILE A 71 10.36 11.37 -10.67
N PRO A 72 10.44 10.86 -11.92
CA PRO A 72 9.38 11.09 -12.90
C PRO A 72 8.04 10.47 -12.50
N GLY A 73 8.06 9.29 -11.89
CA GLY A 73 6.86 8.68 -11.33
C GLY A 73 7.14 7.62 -10.27
N LEU A 74 6.18 7.47 -9.38
CA LEU A 74 6.24 6.54 -8.26
C LEU A 74 4.93 5.75 -8.22
N VAL A 75 5.04 4.42 -8.11
CA VAL A 75 3.91 3.52 -7.93
C VAL A 75 3.98 3.00 -6.51
N THR A 76 2.91 3.17 -5.76
CA THR A 76 2.80 2.66 -4.40
C THR A 76 1.50 1.89 -4.20
N THR A 77 1.49 1.06 -3.17
CA THR A 77 0.31 0.27 -2.80
C THR A 77 -0.06 0.54 -1.37
N MET A 78 -1.36 0.58 -1.09
CA MET A 78 -1.86 0.77 0.27
C MET A 78 -3.04 -0.14 0.56
N VAL A 79 -3.24 -0.42 1.85
CA VAL A 79 -4.50 -0.90 2.40
C VAL A 79 -4.95 0.16 3.39
N PHE A 80 -6.17 0.63 3.24
CA PHE A 80 -6.77 1.54 4.20
C PHE A 80 -7.30 0.71 5.37
N GLU A 81 -6.88 1.06 6.57
CA GLU A 81 -7.23 0.37 7.80
C GLU A 81 -7.34 1.36 8.96
N ARG A 82 -8.00 0.97 10.05
CA ARG A 82 -8.28 1.85 11.20
C ARG A 82 -7.06 2.51 11.83
N SER A 83 -5.90 1.88 11.73
CA SER A 83 -4.67 2.43 12.31
C SER A 83 -4.06 3.56 11.47
N LEU A 84 -4.54 3.75 10.24
CA LEU A 84 -4.02 4.75 9.32
C LEU A 84 -4.59 6.12 9.71
N PRO A 85 -3.75 7.14 9.92
CA PRO A 85 -4.22 8.50 10.15
C PRO A 85 -5.02 9.01 8.95
N ASP A 86 -6.18 9.62 9.21
CA ASP A 86 -7.09 10.14 8.16
C ASP A 86 -6.42 11.19 7.27
N ASP A 87 -5.46 11.93 7.80
CA ASP A 87 -4.74 13.02 7.13
C ASP A 87 -3.48 12.56 6.40
N LEU A 88 -2.98 11.34 6.62
CA LEU A 88 -1.73 10.85 6.03
C LEU A 88 -1.75 10.95 4.49
N VAL A 89 -2.81 10.45 3.87
CA VAL A 89 -2.97 10.41 2.42
C VAL A 89 -3.33 11.78 1.84
N PRO A 90 -4.27 12.55 2.43
CA PRO A 90 -4.46 13.96 2.07
C PRO A 90 -3.18 14.79 2.11
N ASN A 91 -2.35 14.65 3.15
CA ASN A 91 -1.11 15.40 3.30
C ASN A 91 -0.11 15.06 2.20
N VAL A 92 0.11 13.77 1.92
CA VAL A 92 0.97 13.33 0.79
C VAL A 92 0.43 13.83 -0.54
N ARG A 93 -0.89 13.76 -0.76
CA ARG A 93 -1.51 14.27 -1.99
C ARG A 93 -1.24 15.76 -2.17
N ASN A 94 -1.46 16.55 -1.12
CA ASN A 94 -1.25 17.99 -1.13
C ASN A 94 0.22 18.31 -1.43
N HIS A 95 1.16 17.64 -0.75
CA HIS A 95 2.58 17.82 -0.99
C HIS A 95 2.97 17.56 -2.46
N VAL A 96 2.51 16.45 -3.05
CA VAL A 96 2.80 16.12 -4.45
C VAL A 96 2.24 17.17 -5.40
N VAL A 97 0.99 17.62 -5.17
CA VAL A 97 0.31 18.61 -6.03
C VAL A 97 0.94 20.00 -5.92
N GLU A 98 1.28 20.45 -4.71
CA GLU A 98 1.94 21.74 -4.46
C GLU A 98 3.31 21.84 -5.18
N LYS A 99 3.97 20.71 -5.41
CA LYS A 99 5.22 20.61 -6.18
C LYS A 99 5.00 20.38 -7.68
N GLY A 100 3.78 20.60 -8.18
CA GLY A 100 3.41 20.46 -9.59
C GLY A 100 3.30 19.00 -10.05
N GLY A 101 3.22 18.05 -9.12
CA GLY A 101 2.96 16.64 -9.39
C GLY A 101 1.48 16.32 -9.55
N VAL A 102 1.19 15.07 -9.90
CA VAL A 102 -0.17 14.54 -10.05
C VAL A 102 -0.27 13.25 -9.25
N VAL A 103 -1.37 13.09 -8.49
CA VAL A 103 -1.68 11.84 -7.79
C VAL A 103 -2.85 11.16 -8.48
N ARG A 104 -2.69 9.86 -8.76
CA ARG A 104 -3.70 8.99 -9.36
C ARG A 104 -4.05 7.88 -8.38
N PHE A 105 -5.26 7.95 -7.86
CA PHE A 105 -5.83 6.92 -7.01
C PHE A 105 -6.42 5.80 -7.88
N VAL A 106 -6.06 4.56 -7.58
CA VAL A 106 -6.54 3.38 -8.32
C VAL A 106 -7.10 2.39 -7.31
N HIS A 107 -8.42 2.32 -7.23
CA HIS A 107 -9.10 1.30 -6.44
C HIS A 107 -9.11 -0.03 -7.20
N LEU A 108 -8.42 -1.02 -6.67
CA LEU A 108 -8.42 -2.37 -7.22
C LEU A 108 -9.38 -3.27 -6.43
N VAL A 109 -10.35 -3.82 -7.15
CA VAL A 109 -11.35 -4.75 -6.62
C VAL A 109 -11.32 -6.07 -7.40
N CYS A 110 -11.81 -7.13 -6.77
CA CYS A 110 -12.10 -8.41 -7.42
C CYS A 110 -13.24 -9.11 -6.68
N ASP A 111 -13.89 -10.07 -7.33
CA ASP A 111 -14.92 -10.88 -6.72
C ASP A 111 -14.39 -11.62 -5.47
N LYS A 112 -15.27 -11.83 -4.49
CA LYS A 112 -14.92 -12.49 -3.23
C LYS A 112 -14.25 -13.85 -3.46
N ALA A 113 -14.82 -14.67 -4.34
CA ALA A 113 -14.29 -15.99 -4.67
C ALA A 113 -12.86 -15.92 -5.22
N GLU A 114 -12.56 -14.91 -6.06
CA GLU A 114 -11.22 -14.70 -6.59
C GLU A 114 -10.27 -14.16 -5.51
N ASN A 115 -10.75 -13.30 -4.61
CA ASN A 115 -9.94 -12.82 -3.49
C ASN A 115 -9.55 -13.98 -2.55
N ASP A 116 -10.50 -14.81 -2.16
CA ASP A 116 -10.29 -15.97 -1.29
C ASP A 116 -9.29 -16.96 -1.93
N ARG A 117 -9.44 -17.25 -3.23
CA ARG A 117 -8.50 -18.07 -4.00
C ARG A 117 -7.09 -17.47 -3.99
N ARG A 118 -6.96 -16.15 -4.18
CA ARG A 118 -5.68 -15.43 -4.21
C ARG A 118 -5.00 -15.38 -2.86
N LEU A 119 -5.76 -15.30 -1.76
CA LEU A 119 -5.24 -15.31 -0.39
C LEU A 119 -4.46 -16.58 -0.07
N GLN A 120 -4.77 -17.69 -0.75
CA GLN A 120 -4.13 -18.99 -0.58
C GLN A 120 -2.91 -19.23 -1.50
N THR A 121 -2.52 -18.27 -2.34
CA THR A 121 -1.43 -18.47 -3.31
C THR A 121 -0.03 -18.39 -2.69
N ALA A 122 0.91 -19.17 -3.22
CA ALA A 122 2.30 -19.23 -2.75
C ALA A 122 3.05 -17.87 -2.83
N GLU A 123 2.63 -16.97 -3.73
CA GLU A 123 3.19 -15.62 -3.83
C GLU A 123 2.96 -14.79 -2.55
N ARG A 124 1.94 -15.13 -1.76
CA ARG A 124 1.66 -14.49 -0.47
C ARG A 124 2.54 -15.00 0.66
N THR A 125 2.94 -16.27 0.61
CA THR A 125 3.86 -16.87 1.59
C THR A 125 5.23 -16.20 1.56
N ARG A 126 5.70 -15.79 0.37
CA ARG A 126 7.03 -15.18 0.16
C ARG A 126 7.28 -13.89 0.95
N PHE A 127 6.22 -13.15 1.27
CA PHE A 127 6.30 -11.89 2.04
C PHE A 127 5.56 -12.01 3.38
N ARG A 128 5.45 -13.23 3.92
CA ARG A 128 4.72 -13.53 5.19
C ARG A 128 3.34 -12.86 5.28
N LYS A 129 2.68 -12.67 4.13
CA LYS A 129 1.39 -11.96 4.08
C LYS A 129 0.32 -12.80 4.76
N MET A 130 -0.79 -12.16 5.11
CA MET A 130 -2.01 -12.86 5.53
C MET A 130 -2.40 -13.94 4.51
N THR A 131 -2.26 -15.20 4.89
CA THR A 131 -2.57 -16.39 4.07
C THR A 131 -3.83 -17.12 4.56
N SER A 132 -4.30 -16.83 5.77
CA SER A 132 -5.53 -17.41 6.32
C SER A 132 -6.76 -16.63 5.84
N VAL A 133 -7.60 -17.30 5.04
CA VAL A 133 -8.90 -16.77 4.57
C VAL A 133 -9.84 -16.51 5.74
N ASP A 134 -9.86 -17.39 6.75
CA ASP A 134 -10.71 -17.22 7.93
C ASP A 134 -10.28 -16.01 8.77
N LEU A 135 -8.97 -15.81 8.97
CA LEU A 135 -8.45 -14.62 9.64
C LEU A 135 -8.79 -13.35 8.84
N PHE A 136 -8.62 -13.40 7.51
CA PHE A 136 -8.97 -12.29 6.64
C PHE A 136 -10.45 -11.92 6.74
N ASN A 137 -11.36 -12.90 6.63
CA ASN A 137 -12.80 -12.65 6.73
C ASN A 137 -13.17 -12.09 8.11
N ARG A 138 -12.61 -12.61 9.21
CA ARG A 138 -12.84 -12.03 10.55
C ARG A 138 -12.37 -10.58 10.68
N ILE A 139 -11.23 -10.23 10.08
CA ILE A 139 -10.71 -8.86 10.08
C ILE A 139 -11.56 -7.95 9.18
N LEU A 140 -12.06 -8.48 8.06
CA LEU A 140 -12.98 -7.76 7.18
C LEU A 140 -14.30 -7.46 7.90
N ASP A 141 -14.92 -8.47 8.52
CA ASP A 141 -16.20 -8.37 9.21
C ASP A 141 -16.12 -7.51 10.48
N SER A 142 -14.93 -7.39 11.09
CA SER A 142 -14.74 -6.50 12.23
C SER A 142 -14.78 -5.01 11.83
N GLY A 143 -14.72 -4.70 10.53
CA GLY A 143 -14.65 -3.35 9.99
C GLY A 143 -13.25 -2.72 10.12
N HIS A 144 -12.20 -3.54 10.23
CA HIS A 144 -10.81 -3.06 10.33
C HIS A 144 -10.33 -2.37 9.07
N PHE A 145 -10.73 -2.89 7.90
CA PHE A 145 -10.44 -2.25 6.62
C PHE A 145 -11.45 -1.15 6.35
N THR A 146 -10.95 0.03 6.01
CA THR A 146 -11.75 1.15 5.54
C THR A 146 -11.61 1.22 4.02
N VAL A 147 -12.71 1.46 3.32
CA VAL A 147 -12.66 1.74 1.88
C VAL A 147 -13.10 3.19 1.73
N PRO A 148 -12.18 4.11 1.39
CA PRO A 148 -12.57 5.48 1.09
C PRO A 148 -13.55 5.46 -0.09
N GLU A 149 -14.66 6.21 0.05
CA GLU A 149 -15.60 6.47 -1.04
C GLU A 149 -14.93 7.21 -2.21
#